data_AF-A0A920T4U5-F1
#
_entry.id   AF-A0A920T4U5-F1
#
_cell.length_a   1.000
_cell.length_b   1.000
_cell.length_c   1.000
_cell.angle_alpha   90.00
_cell.angle_beta   90.00
_cell.angle_gamma   90.00
#
_symmetry.space_group_name_H-M   'P 1'
#
loop_
_entity.id
_entity.type
_entity.pdbx_description
1 polymer ?
#
loop_
_entity_poly.entity_id
_entity_poly.type
_entity_poly.pdbx_seq_one_letter_code
_entity_poly.pdbx_strand_id
1 'polypeptide(L)'
;MTSRILAPFYTYITTLGLVMEAGAELNIPVLVLDRPNPIRSDIVEGPILDLKYRSFVGHYPIPTRYGSTIGELAESIIEHGWIDPVPKLEIIRMEGWQPDAWFDQTDLIWTPPSPNIPDLETAIIYPGMCIIEGTNISEGRGTPKPFKWMAHHGSMAKNFLRH
;
A
#
# COMPACT_ATOMS: atom_id res chain seq x y z
N MET A 1 -10.10 7.25 14.73
CA MET A 1 -10.15 6.38 13.52
C MET A 1 -8.77 6.40 12.91
N THR A 2 -8.11 5.25 12.78
CA THR A 2 -6.73 5.13 12.30
C THR A 2 -6.71 5.19 10.77
N SER A 3 -6.02 6.16 10.17
CA SER A 3 -5.72 6.15 8.73
C SER A 3 -4.78 4.97 8.43
N ARG A 4 -5.10 4.18 7.40
CA ARG A 4 -4.28 3.05 6.95
C ARG A 4 -3.93 3.27 5.49
N ILE A 5 -2.63 3.23 5.19
CA ILE A 5 -2.06 3.48 3.86
C ILE A 5 -2.07 2.21 3.04
N LEU A 6 -2.22 2.38 1.73
CA LEU A 6 -2.31 1.29 0.79
C LEU A 6 -1.21 1.40 -0.29
N ALA A 7 -0.20 0.54 -0.15
CA ALA A 7 0.80 0.22 -1.17
C ALA A 7 0.86 -1.32 -1.27
N PRO A 8 1.26 -1.94 -2.38
CA PRO A 8 1.26 -3.41 -2.56
C PRO A 8 2.09 -4.17 -1.53
N PHE A 9 3.15 -3.54 -1.02
CA PHE A 9 3.98 -4.09 0.05
C PHE A 9 3.36 -3.95 1.44
N TYR A 10 2.25 -3.22 1.55
CA TYR A 10 1.41 -3.24 2.74
C TYR A 10 0.54 -4.49 2.74
N THR A 11 0.79 -5.34 3.74
CA THR A 11 0.07 -6.59 3.98
C THR A 11 -1.44 -6.42 4.21
N TYR A 12 -1.94 -5.19 4.35
CA TYR A 12 -3.37 -4.90 4.42
C TYR A 12 -4.13 -5.30 3.16
N ILE A 13 -3.50 -5.22 1.99
CA ILE A 13 -4.09 -5.65 0.71
C ILE A 13 -4.28 -7.16 0.70
N THR A 14 -3.23 -7.89 1.05
CA THR A 14 -3.30 -9.35 1.22
C THR A 14 -4.32 -9.73 2.29
N THR A 15 -4.37 -9.00 3.40
CA THR A 15 -5.33 -9.25 4.49
C THR A 15 -6.76 -9.03 4.04
N LEU A 16 -7.06 -7.99 3.27
CA LEU A 16 -8.38 -7.77 2.68
C LEU A 16 -8.80 -8.99 1.86
N GLY A 17 -7.93 -9.43 0.96
CA GLY A 17 -8.11 -10.63 0.15
C GLY A 17 -8.47 -11.88 0.95
N LEU A 18 -7.65 -12.19 1.94
CA LEU A 18 -7.85 -13.35 2.82
C LEU A 18 -9.14 -13.26 3.64
N VAL A 19 -9.51 -12.06 4.09
CA VAL A 19 -10.80 -11.83 4.79
C VAL A 19 -11.97 -12.04 3.83
N MET A 20 -11.85 -11.63 2.58
CA MET A 20 -12.86 -11.84 1.55
C MET A 20 -13.05 -13.33 1.24
N GLU A 21 -11.96 -14.08 1.06
CA GLU A 21 -12.00 -15.55 0.87
C GLU A 21 -12.64 -16.25 2.09
N ALA A 22 -12.17 -15.95 3.30
CA ALA A 22 -12.71 -16.57 4.51
C ALA A 22 -14.20 -16.22 4.74
N GLY A 23 -14.61 -14.97 4.43
CA GLY A 23 -16.01 -14.57 4.48
C GLY A 23 -16.86 -15.37 3.49
N ALA A 24 -16.35 -15.61 2.29
CA ALA A 24 -17.03 -16.41 1.28
C ALA A 24 -17.18 -17.88 1.71
N GLU A 25 -16.10 -18.50 2.20
CA GLU A 25 -16.12 -19.89 2.68
C GLU A 25 -17.13 -20.11 3.82
N LEU A 26 -17.29 -19.12 4.69
CA LEU A 26 -18.17 -19.18 5.85
C LEU A 26 -19.58 -18.63 5.58
N ASN A 27 -19.87 -18.17 4.35
CA ASN A 27 -21.11 -17.47 3.99
C ASN A 27 -21.39 -16.23 4.88
N ILE A 28 -20.33 -15.52 5.29
CA ILE A 28 -20.39 -14.29 6.08
C ILE A 28 -20.17 -13.09 5.13
N PRO A 29 -21.12 -12.14 5.05
CA PRO A 29 -20.94 -10.93 4.25
C PRO A 29 -19.74 -10.10 4.73
N VAL A 30 -19.01 -9.52 3.79
CA VAL A 30 -17.85 -8.66 4.06
C VAL A 30 -18.21 -7.21 3.77
N LEU A 31 -18.02 -6.35 4.77
CA LEU A 31 -18.22 -4.91 4.65
C LEU A 31 -16.86 -4.20 4.61
N VAL A 32 -16.58 -3.48 3.54
CA VAL A 32 -15.38 -2.64 3.40
C VAL A 32 -15.76 -1.18 3.64
N LEU A 33 -15.18 -0.60 4.69
CA LEU A 33 -15.29 0.83 4.94
C LEU A 33 -14.18 1.52 4.17
N ASP A 34 -14.54 2.18 3.06
CA ASP A 34 -13.56 2.72 2.15
C ASP A 34 -12.74 3.87 2.78
N ARG A 35 -11.53 4.09 2.26
CA ARG A 35 -10.56 5.05 2.81
C ARG A 35 -9.73 5.70 1.71
N PRO A 36 -9.26 6.94 1.92
CA PRO A 36 -8.40 7.60 0.95
C PRO A 36 -7.14 6.80 0.68
N ASN A 37 -6.72 6.74 -0.57
CA ASN A 37 -5.35 6.40 -0.87
C ASN A 37 -4.50 7.64 -0.59
N PRO A 38 -3.60 7.62 0.42
CA PRO A 38 -2.87 8.82 0.84
C PRO A 38 -1.91 9.35 -0.24
N ILE A 39 -1.54 8.49 -1.19
CA ILE A 39 -0.67 8.80 -2.31
C ILE A 39 -1.47 8.78 -3.62
N ARG A 40 -2.72 9.26 -3.59
CA ARG A 40 -3.64 9.36 -4.74
C ARG A 40 -4.12 8.02 -5.30
N SER A 41 -5.35 8.02 -5.80
CA SER A 41 -6.00 6.88 -6.47
C SER A 41 -6.01 7.03 -8.00
N ASP A 42 -5.37 8.04 -8.57
CA ASP A 42 -5.32 8.24 -10.04
C ASP A 42 -3.95 7.95 -10.66
N ILE A 43 -2.95 7.60 -9.85
CA ILE A 43 -1.59 7.33 -10.30
C ILE A 43 -1.27 5.84 -10.15
N VAL A 44 -0.92 5.23 -11.28
CA VAL A 44 -0.50 3.83 -11.39
C VAL A 44 0.95 3.79 -11.86
N GLU A 45 1.86 3.22 -11.05
CA GLU A 45 3.30 3.24 -11.31
C GLU A 45 4.00 1.95 -10.89
N GLY A 46 5.11 1.64 -11.58
CA GLY A 46 6.00 0.53 -11.26
C GLY A 46 5.60 -0.81 -11.90
N PRO A 47 6.46 -1.84 -11.74
CA PRO A 47 6.23 -3.15 -12.33
C PRO A 47 5.01 -3.85 -11.69
N ILE A 48 4.27 -4.57 -12.52
CA ILE A 48 3.25 -5.53 -12.05
C ILE A 48 3.95 -6.74 -11.45
N LEU A 49 3.46 -7.23 -10.30
CA LEU A 49 4.00 -8.42 -9.67
C LEU A 49 3.86 -9.65 -10.58
N ASP A 50 4.98 -10.31 -10.88
CA ASP A 50 4.99 -11.65 -11.45
C ASP A 50 4.60 -12.66 -10.35
N LEU A 51 3.48 -13.35 -10.54
CA LEU A 51 2.91 -14.27 -9.55
C LEU A 51 3.83 -15.46 -9.21
N LYS A 52 4.89 -15.73 -9.98
CA LYS A 52 5.93 -16.69 -9.56
C LYS A 52 6.68 -16.24 -8.30
N TYR A 53 6.65 -14.95 -7.99
CA TYR A 53 7.23 -14.35 -6.78
C TYR A 53 6.16 -14.00 -5.73
N ARG A 54 4.94 -14.55 -5.85
CA ARG A 54 3.85 -14.30 -4.92
C ARG A 54 4.27 -14.64 -3.49
N SER A 55 4.00 -13.71 -2.57
CA SER A 55 4.24 -13.86 -1.14
C SER A 55 3.17 -13.08 -0.35
N PHE A 56 3.29 -13.03 0.98
CA PHE A 56 2.35 -12.25 1.79
C PHE A 56 2.49 -10.73 1.59
N VAL A 57 3.68 -10.25 1.20
CA VAL A 57 3.98 -8.83 0.91
C VAL A 57 3.85 -8.48 -0.57
N GLY A 58 3.34 -9.40 -1.38
CA GLY A 58 3.09 -9.23 -2.81
C GLY A 58 2.18 -10.36 -3.26
N HIS A 59 0.88 -10.16 -3.16
CA HIS A 59 -0.09 -11.25 -3.25
C HIS A 59 -0.90 -11.25 -4.55
N TYR A 60 -1.17 -10.07 -5.10
CA TYR A 60 -1.97 -9.87 -6.31
C TYR A 60 -1.10 -9.28 -7.43
N PRO A 61 -1.44 -9.52 -8.71
CA PRO A 61 -0.72 -8.97 -9.86
C PRO A 61 -1.06 -7.49 -10.06
N ILE A 62 -0.74 -6.66 -9.07
CA ILE A 62 -0.94 -5.22 -9.06
C ILE A 62 0.43 -4.50 -9.14
N PRO A 63 0.48 -3.28 -9.69
CA PRO A 63 1.73 -2.54 -9.77
C PRO A 63 2.14 -1.94 -8.43
N THR A 64 3.41 -1.55 -8.31
CA THR A 64 4.04 -0.99 -7.10
C THR A 64 3.28 0.19 -6.48
N ARG A 65 2.61 0.99 -7.30
CA ARG A 65 1.59 1.92 -6.88
C ARG A 65 0.36 1.62 -7.72
N TYR A 66 -0.67 1.07 -7.10
CA TYR A 66 -1.79 0.46 -7.81
C TYR A 66 -2.94 1.44 -8.10
N GLY A 67 -2.88 2.66 -7.55
CA GLY A 67 -3.78 3.75 -7.93
C GLY A 67 -5.26 3.42 -7.69
N SER A 68 -5.61 2.93 -6.51
CA SER A 68 -7.02 2.84 -6.11
C SER A 68 -7.18 2.88 -4.59
N THR A 69 -8.41 3.11 -4.15
CA THR A 69 -8.83 2.98 -2.75
C THR A 69 -8.90 1.51 -2.33
N ILE A 70 -9.15 1.25 -1.04
CA ILE A 70 -9.30 -0.14 -0.57
C ILE A 70 -10.61 -0.76 -1.04
N GLY A 71 -11.67 0.06 -1.19
CA GLY A 71 -12.94 -0.37 -1.75
C GLY A 71 -12.81 -0.77 -3.22
N GLU A 72 -12.24 0.10 -4.05
CA GLU A 72 -12.00 -0.19 -5.48
C GLU A 72 -11.07 -1.40 -5.68
N LEU A 73 -10.07 -1.57 -4.80
CA LEU A 73 -9.23 -2.77 -4.82
C LEU A 73 -10.01 -4.04 -4.47
N ALA A 74 -10.94 -3.99 -3.51
CA ALA A 74 -11.81 -5.12 -3.20
C ALA A 74 -12.67 -5.51 -4.41
N GLU A 75 -13.23 -4.54 -5.12
CA GLU A 75 -13.96 -4.78 -6.39
C GLU A 75 -13.03 -5.41 -7.43
N SER A 76 -11.84 -4.85 -7.63
CA SER A 76 -10.84 -5.37 -8.57
C SER A 76 -10.43 -6.81 -8.27
N ILE A 77 -10.26 -7.19 -7.00
CA ILE A 77 -9.94 -8.56 -6.58
C ILE A 77 -11.00 -9.54 -7.08
N ILE A 78 -12.29 -9.17 -6.98
CA ILE A 78 -13.41 -9.99 -7.46
C ILE A 78 -13.48 -9.98 -8.99
N GLU A 79 -13.42 -8.80 -9.61
CA GLU A 79 -13.54 -8.64 -11.06
C GLU A 79 -12.49 -9.44 -11.85
N HIS A 80 -11.27 -9.53 -11.31
CA HIS A 80 -10.19 -10.29 -11.92
C HIS A 80 -10.16 -11.77 -11.51
N GLY A 81 -11.09 -12.22 -10.65
CA GLY A 81 -11.17 -13.61 -10.17
C GLY A 81 -9.93 -14.03 -9.39
N TRP A 82 -9.33 -13.13 -8.61
CA TRP A 82 -8.13 -13.45 -7.82
C TRP A 82 -8.43 -14.22 -6.53
N ILE A 83 -9.72 -14.36 -6.20
CA ILE A 83 -10.22 -15.13 -5.07
C ILE A 83 -11.38 -16.04 -5.52
N ASP A 84 -11.48 -17.21 -4.90
CA ASP A 84 -12.58 -18.16 -5.08
C ASP A 84 -12.66 -19.02 -3.79
N PRO A 85 -13.80 -19.08 -3.08
CA PRO A 85 -15.10 -18.48 -3.41
C PRO A 85 -15.17 -16.95 -3.23
N VAL A 86 -16.14 -16.33 -3.89
CA VAL A 86 -16.40 -14.87 -3.84
C VAL A 86 -17.43 -14.54 -2.74
N PRO A 87 -17.15 -13.58 -1.82
CA PRO A 87 -18.08 -13.25 -0.76
C PRO A 87 -19.21 -12.35 -1.24
N LYS A 88 -20.29 -12.26 -0.45
CA LYS A 88 -21.19 -11.10 -0.54
C LYS A 88 -20.45 -9.87 0.00
N LEU A 89 -20.00 -9.02 -0.91
CA LEU A 89 -19.27 -7.79 -0.61
C LEU A 89 -20.21 -6.57 -0.59
N GLU A 90 -20.05 -5.72 0.41
CA GLU A 90 -20.62 -4.38 0.45
C GLU A 90 -19.50 -3.37 0.74
N ILE A 91 -19.48 -2.27 -0.02
CA ILE A 91 -18.49 -1.20 0.16
C ILE A 91 -19.22 0.08 0.57
N ILE A 92 -18.86 0.61 1.74
CA ILE A 92 -19.27 1.93 2.17
C ILE A 92 -18.28 2.93 1.58
N ARG A 93 -18.65 3.48 0.41
CA ARG A 93 -17.85 4.49 -0.31
C ARG A 93 -17.75 5.78 0.49
N MET A 94 -16.63 6.49 0.31
CA MET A 94 -16.47 7.83 0.86
C MET A 94 -17.29 8.85 0.07
N GLU A 95 -17.74 9.88 0.77
CA GLU A 95 -18.33 11.06 0.13
C GLU A 95 -17.25 12.12 -0.11
N GLY A 96 -17.29 12.78 -1.27
CA GLY A 96 -16.41 13.90 -1.60
C GLY A 96 -14.95 13.56 -1.91
N TRP A 97 -14.55 12.28 -1.82
CA TRP A 97 -13.20 11.83 -2.19
C TRP A 97 -12.91 12.15 -3.67
N GLN A 98 -11.73 12.74 -3.92
CA GLN A 98 -11.23 12.99 -5.26
C GLN A 98 -10.01 12.08 -5.51
N PRO A 99 -10.00 11.29 -6.60
CA PRO A 99 -8.89 10.37 -6.87
C PRO A 99 -7.52 11.02 -7.00
N ASP A 100 -7.46 12.29 -7.40
CA ASP A 100 -6.23 13.08 -7.57
C ASP A 100 -5.79 13.84 -6.31
N ALA A 101 -6.53 13.71 -5.22
CA ALA A 101 -6.19 14.34 -3.94
C ALA A 101 -5.05 13.60 -3.23
N TRP A 102 -4.05 14.35 -2.79
CA TRP A 102 -3.09 13.93 -1.79
C TRP A 102 -3.74 13.92 -0.40
N PHE A 103 -3.18 13.15 0.54
CA PHE A 103 -3.74 13.06 1.89
C PHE A 103 -3.82 14.43 2.61
N ASP A 104 -2.82 15.29 2.41
CA ASP A 104 -2.74 16.64 2.99
C ASP A 104 -3.71 17.65 2.34
N GLN A 105 -4.43 17.24 1.29
CA GLN A 105 -5.54 17.97 0.70
C GLN A 105 -6.91 17.52 1.25
N THR A 106 -6.91 16.59 2.20
CA THR A 106 -8.11 16.16 2.94
C THR A 106 -8.15 16.78 4.33
N ASP A 107 -9.34 16.82 4.95
CA ASP A 107 -9.51 17.27 6.33
C ASP A 107 -9.17 16.20 7.38
N LEU A 108 -8.53 15.10 6.97
CA LEU A 108 -8.23 13.97 7.85
C LEU A 108 -6.91 14.15 8.60
N ILE A 109 -6.89 13.66 9.84
CA ILE A 109 -5.68 13.64 10.66
C ILE A 109 -4.83 12.44 10.25
N TRP A 110 -3.56 12.70 9.91
CA TRP A 110 -2.59 11.64 9.65
C TRP A 110 -2.37 10.80 10.91
N THR A 111 -2.69 9.52 10.81
CA THR A 111 -2.32 8.50 11.80
C THR A 111 -1.29 7.58 11.17
N PRO A 112 -0.05 7.49 11.70
CA PRO A 112 0.98 6.64 11.15
C PRO A 112 0.48 5.18 11.03
N PRO A 113 0.49 4.58 9.83
CA PRO A 113 0.07 3.19 9.65
C PRO A 113 1.08 2.20 10.24
N SER A 114 2.35 2.61 10.39
CA SER A 114 3.42 1.83 11.00
C SER A 114 4.48 2.77 11.58
N PRO A 115 5.33 2.30 12.52
CA PRO A 115 6.44 3.09 13.04
C PRO A 115 7.41 3.60 11.97
N ASN A 116 7.52 2.90 10.83
CA ASN A 116 8.44 3.27 9.76
C ASN A 116 7.82 4.20 8.71
N ILE A 117 6.52 4.50 8.79
CA ILE A 117 5.85 5.49 7.93
C ILE A 117 5.24 6.58 8.82
N PRO A 118 6.06 7.47 9.40
CA PRO A 118 5.61 8.45 10.37
C PRO A 118 4.81 9.60 9.74
N ASP A 119 5.05 9.92 8.46
CA ASP A 119 4.49 11.07 7.77
C ASP A 119 4.16 10.78 6.29
N LEU A 120 3.38 11.67 5.67
CA LEU A 120 2.95 11.56 4.27
C LEU A 120 4.14 11.54 3.30
N GLU A 121 5.17 12.34 3.57
CA GLU A 121 6.39 12.36 2.75
C GLU A 121 7.03 10.96 2.70
N THR A 122 7.16 10.28 3.85
CA THR A 122 7.63 8.90 3.87
C THR A 122 6.72 7.96 3.08
N ALA A 123 5.39 8.14 3.15
CA ALA A 123 4.46 7.30 2.38
C ALA A 123 4.59 7.49 0.86
N ILE A 124 4.87 8.71 0.39
CA ILE A 124 5.13 9.01 -1.03
C ILE A 124 6.42 8.35 -1.51
N ILE A 125 7.46 8.37 -0.68
CA ILE A 125 8.78 7.80 -1.01
C ILE A 125 8.78 6.27 -0.95
N TYR A 126 7.98 5.69 -0.04
CA TYR A 126 8.00 4.26 0.27
C TYR A 126 7.88 3.33 -0.95
N PRO A 127 6.93 3.50 -1.89
CA PRO A 127 6.82 2.65 -3.08
C PRO A 127 8.12 2.58 -3.91
N GLY A 128 8.85 3.70 -4.04
CA GLY A 128 10.12 3.73 -4.75
C GLY A 128 11.27 3.08 -3.97
N MET A 129 11.28 3.25 -2.66
CA MET A 129 12.33 2.71 -1.79
C MET A 129 12.20 1.22 -1.51
N CYS A 130 10.98 0.68 -1.59
CA CYS A 130 10.74 -0.72 -1.27
C CYS A 130 11.45 -1.71 -2.21
N ILE A 131 11.83 -1.28 -3.42
CA ILE A 131 12.64 -2.08 -4.36
C ILE A 131 14.01 -2.46 -3.75
N ILE A 132 14.51 -1.64 -2.82
CA ILE A 132 15.84 -1.77 -2.23
C ILE A 132 15.83 -2.70 -1.01
N GLU A 133 14.67 -3.04 -0.45
CA GLU A 133 14.53 -3.98 0.68
C GLU A 133 15.06 -5.38 0.37
N GLY A 134 15.09 -5.78 -0.90
CA GLY A 134 15.69 -7.04 -1.35
C GLY A 134 17.23 -7.03 -1.44
N THR A 135 17.88 -5.95 -1.03
CA THR A 135 19.33 -5.75 -1.14
C THR A 135 20.00 -5.69 0.23
N ASN A 136 21.33 -5.59 0.25
CA ASN A 136 22.12 -5.38 1.46
C ASN A 136 22.32 -3.88 1.80
N ILE A 137 21.52 -2.99 1.20
CA ILE A 137 21.52 -1.55 1.43
C ILE A 137 20.51 -1.23 2.52
N SER A 138 20.93 -0.48 3.54
CA SER A 138 20.03 0.11 4.52
C SER A 138 19.27 1.25 3.87
N GLU A 139 17.95 1.22 4.02
CA GLU A 139 16.96 2.22 3.62
C GLU A 139 16.59 3.17 4.76
N GLY A 140 17.42 3.23 5.81
CA GLY A 140 17.25 4.14 6.94
C GLY A 140 16.21 3.75 7.98
N ARG A 141 15.66 2.51 7.91
CA ARG A 141 14.84 1.94 9.00
C ARG A 141 15.59 1.96 10.34
N GLY A 142 14.85 2.17 11.43
CA GLY A 142 15.43 2.29 12.77
C GLY A 142 16.09 3.63 13.07
N THR A 143 15.92 4.64 12.20
CA THR A 143 16.45 6.00 12.39
C THR A 143 15.32 7.04 12.38
N PRO A 144 15.58 8.32 12.73
CA PRO A 144 14.55 9.36 12.70
C PRO A 144 13.97 9.69 11.32
N LYS A 145 14.59 9.20 10.23
CA LYS A 145 14.19 9.49 8.84
C LYS A 145 14.13 8.20 8.00
N PRO A 146 13.18 7.30 8.25
CA PRO A 146 13.05 6.06 7.49
C PRO A 146 12.75 6.34 6.02
N PHE A 147 13.39 5.59 5.12
CA PHE A 147 13.27 5.66 3.65
C PHE A 147 13.77 6.95 2.99
N LYS A 148 14.22 7.95 3.76
CA LYS A 148 14.68 9.25 3.21
C LYS A 148 16.18 9.26 2.86
N TRP A 149 16.88 8.13 2.99
CA TRP A 149 18.30 7.97 2.65
C TRP A 149 18.69 6.49 2.51
N MET A 150 19.86 6.23 1.94
CA MET A 150 20.43 4.89 1.76
C MET A 150 21.88 4.80 2.23
N ALA A 151 22.31 3.66 2.77
CA ALA A 151 23.70 3.39 3.10
C ALA A 151 24.05 1.89 3.02
N HIS A 152 25.33 1.54 2.83
CA HIS A 152 25.81 0.15 2.87
C HIS A 152 26.98 0.01 3.86
N HIS A 153 27.14 -1.15 4.50
CA HIS A 153 28.28 -1.38 5.39
C HIS A 153 29.58 -1.41 4.57
N GLY A 154 30.39 -0.35 4.68
CA GLY A 154 31.59 -0.14 3.85
C GLY A 154 31.53 1.09 2.94
N SER A 155 30.36 1.75 2.81
CA SER A 155 30.27 3.03 2.11
C SER A 155 30.71 4.17 3.03
N MET A 156 31.96 4.62 2.87
CA MET A 156 32.37 5.93 3.39
C MET A 156 31.45 6.98 2.77
N ALA A 157 30.72 7.74 3.58
CA ALA A 157 29.76 8.76 3.15
C ALA A 157 30.46 9.82 2.28
N LYS A 158 30.54 9.57 0.97
CA LYS A 158 31.00 10.54 -0.02
C LYS A 158 29.80 10.94 -0.85
N ASN A 159 29.24 12.10 -0.49
CA ASN A 159 28.43 13.00 -1.30
C ASN A 159 27.34 12.34 -2.16
N PHE A 160 26.18 12.04 -1.57
CA PHE A 160 24.97 11.66 -2.33
C PHE A 160 24.02 12.83 -2.65
N LEU A 161 24.40 14.08 -2.34
CA LEU A 161 23.61 15.27 -2.68
C LEU A 161 24.50 16.37 -3.28
N ARG A 162 24.98 16.14 -4.49
CA ARG A 162 25.32 17.22 -5.43
C ARG A 162 24.66 16.87 -6.75
N HIS A 163 23.48 17.46 -6.99
CA HIS A 163 23.08 18.19 -8.19
C HIS A 163 21.64 18.66 -8.01
#